data_AF-A0A3S8QLG9-F1
#
_entry.id   AF-A0A3S8QLG9-F1
#
_cell.length_a   1.000
_cell.length_b   1.000
_cell.length_c   1.000
_cell.angle_alpha   90.00
_cell.angle_beta   90.00
_cell.angle_gamma   90.00
#
_symmetry.space_group_name_H-M   'P 1'
#
loop_
_entity.id
_entity.type
_entity.pdbx_description
1 polymer ?
#
loop_
_entity_poly.entity_id
_entity_poly.type
_entity_poly.pdbx_seq_one_letter_code
_entity_poly.pdbx_strand_id
1 'polypeptide(L)'
;VLILPAFGIISMATMFLTGKRQIFGKQSMVFAMSSIGILGCVVWAHHMYTIGMDVDSRAYFTAATMVIGIPTGIKIFSWLSSMYGTVNFLNLDWGYEKTKVLYYWFMSFILL
;
A
#
# COMPACT_ATOMS: atom_id res chain seq x y z
N VAL A 1 5.14 -4.87 -11.28
CA VAL A 1 6.56 -4.42 -11.24
C VAL A 1 6.68 -2.94 -10.87
N LEU A 2 6.08 -2.00 -11.61
CA LEU A 2 6.25 -0.55 -11.39
C LEU A 2 5.87 -0.03 -9.98
N ILE A 3 4.87 -0.65 -9.34
CA ILE A 3 4.38 -0.20 -8.04
C ILE A 3 5.32 -0.58 -6.87
N LEU A 4 6.14 -1.62 -7.01
CA LEU A 4 6.99 -2.13 -5.93
C LEU A 4 8.14 -1.15 -5.56
N PRO A 5 8.84 -0.52 -6.53
CA PRO A 5 9.79 0.55 -6.23
C PRO A 5 9.13 1.77 -5.57
N ALA A 6 7.96 2.20 -6.07
CA ALA A 6 7.23 3.33 -5.50
C ALA A 6 6.87 3.09 -4.02
N PHE A 7 6.42 1.87 -3.70
CA PHE A 7 6.18 1.42 -2.34
C PHE A 7 7.41 1.48 -1.43
N GLY A 8 8.61 1.20 -1.96
CA GLY A 8 9.86 1.35 -1.23
C GLY A 8 10.18 2.82 -0.93
N ILE A 9 10.02 3.69 -1.93
CA ILE A 9 10.24 5.14 -1.78
C ILE A 9 9.28 5.74 -0.75
N ILE A 10 7.98 5.40 -0.81
CA ILE A 10 6.99 5.86 0.17
C ILE A 10 7.38 5.42 1.58
N SER A 11 7.79 4.16 1.73
CA SER A 11 8.23 3.63 3.03
C SER A 11 9.43 4.42 3.58
N MET A 12 10.44 4.69 2.76
CA MET A 12 11.60 5.50 3.14
C MET A 12 11.20 6.93 3.50
N ALA A 13 10.30 7.55 2.71
CA ALA A 13 9.80 8.90 2.95
C ALA A 13 9.01 8.99 4.27
N THR A 14 8.13 8.02 4.56
CA THR A 14 7.40 7.95 5.83
C THR A 14 8.36 7.80 7.01
N MET A 15 9.39 6.96 6.90
CA MET A 15 10.40 6.81 7.94
C MET A 15 11.18 8.11 8.18
N PHE A 16 11.60 8.79 7.11
CA PHE A 16 12.32 10.06 7.18
C PHE A 16 11.49 11.17 7.81
N LEU A 17 10.24 11.34 7.37
CA LEU A 17 9.36 12.40 7.87
C LEU A 17 8.91 12.17 9.31
N THR A 18 8.73 10.90 9.71
CA THR A 18 8.36 10.57 11.08
C THR A 18 9.54 10.58 12.05
N GLY A 19 10.79 10.55 11.55
CA GLY A 19 11.98 10.45 12.40
C GLY A 19 12.09 9.13 13.18
N LYS A 20 11.23 8.14 12.89
CA LYS A 20 11.25 6.83 13.53
C LYS A 20 12.35 5.96 12.90
N ARG A 21 13.02 5.14 13.70
CA ARG A 21 14.06 4.22 13.20
C ARG A 21 13.52 3.10 12.31
N GLN A 22 12.22 2.81 12.41
CA GLN A 22 11.56 1.77 11.64
C GLN A 22 10.08 2.09 11.47
N ILE A 23 9.54 1.58 10.37
CA ILE A 23 8.13 1.66 10.03
C ILE A 23 7.40 0.54 10.76
N PHE A 24 6.18 0.82 11.23
CA PHE A 24 5.32 -0.16 11.87
C PHE A 24 5.12 -1.38 10.95
N GLY A 25 5.22 -2.58 11.50
CA GLY A 25 4.96 -3.80 10.74
C GLY A 25 5.97 -4.05 9.61
N LYS A 26 7.27 -3.76 9.78
CA LYS A 26 8.29 -4.04 8.75
C LYS A 26 8.20 -5.46 8.17
N GLN A 27 8.00 -6.47 9.02
CA GLN A 27 7.88 -7.86 8.57
C GLN A 27 6.62 -8.10 7.73
N SER A 28 5.47 -7.55 8.13
CA SER A 28 4.23 -7.70 7.38
C SER A 28 4.28 -6.95 6.04
N MET A 29 5.01 -5.84 5.94
CA MET A 29 5.22 -5.17 4.65
C MET A 29 6.06 -5.98 3.68
N VAL A 30 7.08 -6.71 4.16
CA VAL A 30 7.89 -7.59 3.32
C VAL A 30 7.01 -8.71 2.76
N PHE A 31 6.24 -9.38 3.63
CA PHE A 31 5.30 -10.40 3.19
C PHE A 31 4.24 -9.86 2.24
N ALA A 32 3.72 -8.65 2.47
CA ALA A 32 2.78 -8.01 1.56
C ALA A 32 3.39 -7.76 0.17
N MET A 33 4.64 -7.31 0.08
CA MET A 33 5.32 -7.10 -1.21
C MET A 33 5.58 -8.41 -1.94
N SER A 34 5.98 -9.46 -1.23
CA SER A 34 6.12 -10.80 -1.79
C SER A 34 4.79 -11.32 -2.34
N SER A 35 3.70 -11.19 -1.57
CA SER A 35 2.36 -11.59 -2.00
C SER A 35 1.87 -10.83 -3.23
N ILE A 36 2.07 -9.51 -3.29
CA ILE A 36 1.70 -8.70 -4.48
C ILE A 36 2.51 -9.15 -5.71
N GLY A 37 3.79 -9.48 -5.53
CA GLY A 37 4.64 -9.99 -6.60
C GLY A 37 4.11 -11.30 -7.19
N ILE A 38 3.76 -12.26 -6.33
CA ILE A 38 3.25 -13.57 -6.75
C ILE A 38 1.84 -13.46 -7.34
N LEU A 39 0.91 -12.80 -6.64
CA LEU A 39 -0.48 -12.65 -7.10
C LEU A 39 -0.56 -11.85 -8.40
N GLY A 40 0.34 -10.87 -8.61
CA GLY A 40 0.41 -10.10 -9.84
C GLY A 40 0.64 -10.94 -11.09
N CYS A 41 1.32 -12.10 -10.99
CA CYS A 41 1.51 -13.01 -12.12
C CYS A 41 0.24 -13.80 -12.46
N VAL A 42 -0.63 -14.05 -11.48
CA VAL A 42 -1.81 -14.92 -11.62
C VAL A 42 -3.02 -14.16 -12.15
N VAL A 43 -3.09 -12.85 -11.96
CA VAL A 43 -4.34 -12.11 -12.23
C VAL A 43 -4.51 -11.61 -13.65
N TRP A 44 -3.57 -11.79 -14.59
CA TRP A 44 -3.56 -11.08 -15.89
C TRP A 44 -4.91 -11.08 -16.65
N ALA A 45 -5.66 -12.18 -16.58
CA ALA A 45 -6.89 -12.39 -17.34
C ALA A 45 -8.04 -11.44 -16.94
N HIS A 46 -7.92 -10.68 -15.85
CA HIS A 46 -8.91 -9.65 -15.52
C HIS A 46 -9.00 -8.53 -16.57
N HIS A 47 -7.98 -8.34 -17.40
CA HIS A 47 -8.04 -7.44 -18.55
C HIS A 47 -8.80 -8.04 -19.75
N MET A 48 -9.15 -9.33 -19.70
CA MET A 48 -9.77 -10.09 -20.78
C MET A 48 -11.24 -10.44 -20.50
N TYR A 49 -11.92 -9.81 -19.55
CA TYR A 49 -13.28 -10.22 -19.17
C TYR A 49 -14.33 -10.18 -20.29
N THR A 50 -14.10 -9.40 -21.34
CA THR A 50 -15.03 -9.23 -22.46
C THR A 50 -14.78 -10.18 -23.64
N ILE A 51 -13.75 -11.03 -23.62
CA ILE A 51 -13.43 -11.92 -24.75
C ILE A 51 -14.30 -13.18 -24.84
N GLY A 52 -15.31 -13.32 -23.98
CA GLY A 52 -16.16 -14.52 -23.92
C GLY A 52 -15.62 -15.64 -23.02
N MET A 53 -14.90 -15.30 -21.94
CA MET A 53 -14.44 -16.25 -20.93
C MET A 53 -15.61 -16.89 -20.17
N ASP A 54 -15.48 -18.18 -19.81
CA ASP A 54 -16.48 -18.92 -19.05
C ASP A 54 -16.73 -18.29 -17.66
N VAL A 55 -17.87 -18.62 -17.05
CA VAL A 55 -18.30 -18.00 -15.80
C VAL A 55 -17.38 -18.34 -14.62
N ASP A 56 -16.82 -19.56 -14.60
CA ASP A 56 -15.99 -20.05 -13.51
C ASP A 56 -14.62 -19.38 -13.53
N SER A 57 -14.01 -19.25 -14.71
CA SER A 57 -12.77 -18.51 -14.91
C SER A 57 -12.95 -17.02 -14.55
N ARG A 58 -14.07 -16.39 -14.94
CA ARG A 58 -14.35 -15.00 -14.54
C ARG A 58 -14.48 -14.86 -13.02
N ALA A 59 -15.21 -15.76 -12.37
CA ALA A 59 -15.35 -15.75 -10.91
C ALA A 59 -13.99 -15.93 -10.22
N TYR A 60 -13.16 -16.87 -10.71
CA TYR A 60 -11.82 -17.10 -10.21
C TYR A 60 -10.94 -15.85 -10.31
N PHE A 61 -10.79 -15.28 -11.51
CA PHE A 61 -9.92 -14.11 -11.70
C PHE A 61 -10.45 -12.88 -10.97
N THR A 62 -11.77 -12.76 -10.80
CA THR A 62 -12.39 -11.67 -10.02
C THR A 62 -12.06 -11.83 -8.53
N ALA A 63 -12.19 -13.03 -7.98
CA ALA A 63 -11.78 -13.30 -6.61
C ALA A 63 -10.27 -13.08 -6.42
N ALA A 64 -9.45 -13.58 -7.35
CA ALA A 64 -8.00 -13.47 -7.29
C ALA A 64 -7.52 -12.00 -7.33
N THR A 65 -8.13 -11.14 -8.14
CA THR A 65 -7.80 -9.70 -8.15
C THR A 65 -8.23 -9.01 -6.86
N MET A 66 -9.40 -9.34 -6.31
CA MET A 66 -9.85 -8.77 -5.03
C MET A 66 -8.92 -9.12 -3.87
N VAL A 67 -8.33 -10.32 -3.86
CA VAL A 67 -7.35 -10.74 -2.83
C VAL A 67 -6.11 -9.84 -2.78
N ILE A 68 -5.73 -9.20 -3.90
CA ILE A 68 -4.63 -8.22 -3.93
C ILE A 68 -4.91 -7.01 -3.02
N GLY A 69 -6.19 -6.71 -2.74
CA GLY A 69 -6.60 -5.67 -1.80
C GLY A 69 -6.08 -5.87 -0.37
N ILE A 70 -5.84 -7.12 0.05
CA ILE A 70 -5.35 -7.43 1.41
C ILE A 70 -3.90 -6.95 1.61
N PRO A 71 -2.90 -7.40 0.82
CA PRO A 71 -1.52 -6.95 1.01
C PRO A 71 -1.33 -5.46 0.70
N THR A 72 -2.12 -4.87 -0.21
CA THR A 72 -2.08 -3.40 -0.39
C THR A 72 -2.59 -2.70 0.86
N GLY A 73 -3.72 -3.11 1.42
CA GLY A 73 -4.27 -2.57 2.66
C GLY A 73 -3.28 -2.64 3.82
N ILE A 74 -2.58 -3.77 4.01
CA ILE A 74 -1.53 -3.92 5.04
C ILE A 74 -0.50 -2.79 4.94
N LYS A 75 -0.05 -2.44 3.72
CA LYS A 75 0.95 -1.37 3.54
C LYS A 75 0.42 0.00 3.96
N ILE A 76 -0.81 0.34 3.55
CA ILE A 76 -1.41 1.64 3.85
C ILE A 76 -1.66 1.81 5.35
N PHE A 77 -2.26 0.80 5.99
CA PHE A 77 -2.45 0.83 7.43
C PHE A 77 -1.14 0.87 8.20
N SER A 78 -0.08 0.25 7.66
CA SER A 78 1.22 0.31 8.30
C SER A 78 1.89 1.68 8.15
N TRP A 79 1.73 2.39 7.02
CA TRP A 79 2.19 3.78 6.89
C TRP A 79 1.40 4.72 7.81
N LEU A 80 0.08 4.56 7.90
CA LEU A 80 -0.79 5.30 8.84
C LEU A 80 -0.36 5.10 10.29
N SER A 81 -0.19 3.85 10.71
CA SER A 81 0.27 3.50 12.05
C SER A 81 1.68 4.05 12.34
N SER A 82 2.51 4.19 11.31
CA SER A 82 3.85 4.77 11.47
C SER A 82 3.82 6.27 11.69
N MET A 83 2.84 6.98 11.14
CA MET A 83 2.65 8.41 11.41
C MET A 83 1.92 8.66 12.75
N TYR A 84 1.22 7.68 13.28
CA TYR A 84 0.59 7.79 14.60
C TYR A 84 1.64 7.93 15.73
N GLY A 85 1.41 8.83 16.68
CA GLY A 85 2.29 9.02 17.84
C GLY A 85 3.66 9.63 17.52
N THR A 86 3.79 10.35 16.40
CA THR A 86 5.05 10.96 15.99
C THR A 86 5.26 12.32 16.65
N VAL A 87 6.35 12.47 17.41
CA VAL A 87 6.66 13.65 18.23
C VAL A 87 6.95 14.91 17.39
N ASN A 88 7.37 14.74 16.13
CA ASN A 88 7.64 15.83 15.18
C ASN A 88 6.39 16.62 14.74
N PHE A 89 5.20 16.24 15.21
CA PHE A 89 3.97 17.01 14.98
C PHE A 89 3.98 18.39 15.67
N LEU A 90 4.88 18.64 16.64
CA LEU A 90 4.75 19.78 17.56
C LEU A 90 5.83 20.88 17.46
N ASN A 91 6.94 20.74 16.73
CA ASN A 91 8.04 21.73 16.85
C ASN A 91 8.82 22.10 15.56
N LEU A 92 8.40 21.69 14.37
CA LEU A 92 9.02 22.13 13.10
C LEU A 92 7.94 22.34 12.02
N ASP A 93 7.57 23.60 11.73
CA ASP A 93 6.52 23.97 10.76
C ASP A 93 6.70 23.28 9.39
N TRP A 94 7.95 23.13 8.94
CA TRP A 94 8.24 22.53 7.63
C TRP A 94 8.00 21.01 7.59
N GLY A 95 8.35 20.29 8.66
CA GLY A 95 8.11 18.85 8.77
C GLY A 95 6.65 18.51 9.04
N TYR A 96 5.97 19.39 9.77
CA TYR A 96 4.55 19.29 10.11
C TYR A 96 3.65 19.33 8.87
N GLU A 97 3.82 20.32 7.99
CA GLU A 97 3.01 20.45 6.78
C GLU A 97 3.22 19.29 5.79
N LYS A 98 4.45 18.82 5.62
CA LYS A 98 4.74 17.64 4.78
C LYS A 98 4.11 16.36 5.32
N THR A 99 4.08 16.19 6.64
CA THR A 99 3.47 15.02 7.29
C THR A 99 1.94 15.05 7.15
N LYS A 100 1.30 16.23 7.23
CA LYS A 100 -0.14 16.39 6.93
C LYS A 100 -0.48 16.02 5.50
N VAL A 101 0.30 16.50 4.52
CA VAL A 101 0.05 16.20 3.10
C VAL A 101 0.05 14.69 2.85
N LEU A 102 1.03 13.98 3.42
CA LEU A 102 1.07 12.52 3.34
C LEU A 102 -0.09 11.85 4.06
N TYR A 103 -0.44 12.31 5.27
CA TYR A 103 -1.59 11.80 6.00
C TYR A 103 -2.89 11.94 5.20
N TYR A 104 -3.16 13.11 4.63
CA TYR A 104 -4.33 13.31 3.78
C TYR A 104 -4.28 12.46 2.52
N TRP A 105 -3.10 12.29 1.91
CA TRP A 105 -2.95 11.39 0.76
C TRP A 105 -3.32 9.93 1.10
N PHE A 106 -2.87 9.43 2.25
CA PHE A 106 -3.24 8.08 2.70
C PHE A 106 -4.71 7.96 3.10
N MET A 107 -5.30 9.02 3.69
CA MET A 107 -6.72 9.03 4.02
C MET A 107 -7.61 9.06 2.76
N SER A 108 -7.19 9.77 1.72
CA SER A 108 -7.87 9.72 0.41
C SER A 108 -7.83 8.31 -0.19
N PHE A 109 -6.77 7.54 0.03
CA PHE A 109 -6.71 6.15 -0.42
C PHE A 109 -7.74 5.26 0.28
N ILE A 110 -8.04 5.50 1.56
CA ILE A 110 -9.05 4.72 2.31
C ILE A 110 -10.47 5.01 1.83
N LEU A 111 -10.70 6.21 1.28
CA LEU A 111 -12.02 6.69 0.84
C LEU A 111 -12.32 6.39 -0.65
N LEU A 112 -11.36 5.80 -1.37
CA LEU A 112 -11.45 5.38 -2.77
C LEU A 112 -11.75 3.89 -2.87
#